data_AF-A0A2V8U8L1-F1
#
_entry.id   AF-A0A2V8U8L1-F1
#
_cell.length_a   1.000
_cell.length_b   1.000
_cell.length_c   1.000
_cell.angle_alpha   90.00
_cell.angle_beta   90.00
_cell.angle_gamma   90.00
#
_symmetry.space_group_name_H-M   'P 1'
#
loop_
_entity.id
_entity.type
_entity.pdbx_description
1 polymer ?
#
loop_
_entity_poly.entity_id
_entity_poly.type
_entity_poly.pdbx_seq_one_letter_code
_entity_poly.pdbx_strand_id
1 'polypeptide(L)'
;NAGADGMASIIAHELEEATTDPDLNAWYDVRGYENADKCAWTFGTTYATANGSTANMHLGTRDFLIQRNWVNAAGGYCAKSY
;
A
#
# COMPACT_ATOMS: atom_id res chain seq x y z
N ASN A 1 -6.61 12.07 -10.10
CA ASN A 1 -6.76 13.36 -9.38
C ASN A 1 -5.76 13.26 -8.27
N ALA A 2 -4.61 13.93 -8.37
CA ALA A 2 -3.46 13.60 -7.54
C ALA A 2 -3.74 13.64 -6.03
N GLY A 3 -4.58 14.57 -5.56
CA GLY A 3 -4.97 14.64 -4.15
C GLY A 3 -5.86 13.46 -3.73
N ALA A 4 -6.85 13.09 -4.55
CA ALA A 4 -7.69 11.93 -4.27
C ALA A 4 -6.92 10.61 -4.33
N ASP A 5 -5.98 10.48 -5.26
CA ASP A 5 -5.15 9.29 -5.42
C ASP A 5 -4.21 9.14 -4.20
N GLY A 6 -3.61 10.25 -3.75
CA GLY A 6 -2.83 10.29 -2.52
C GLY A 6 -3.64 9.91 -1.27
N MET A 7 -4.84 10.48 -1.11
CA MET A 7 -5.73 10.11 0.00
C MET A 7 -6.09 8.62 -0.02
N ALA A 8 -6.45 8.07 -1.18
CA ALA A 8 -6.77 6.64 -1.28
C ALA A 8 -5.57 5.76 -0.91
N SER A 9 -4.37 6.15 -1.34
CA SER A 9 -3.12 5.46 -1.02
C SER A 9 -2.80 5.47 0.48
N ILE A 10 -3.02 6.60 1.15
CA ILE A 10 -2.81 6.71 2.60
C ILE A 10 -3.90 5.98 3.37
N ILE A 11 -5.18 6.11 3.01
CA ILE A 11 -6.24 5.35 3.67
C ILE A 11 -5.99 3.84 3.58
N ALA A 12 -5.51 3.35 2.44
CA ALA A 12 -5.14 1.93 2.31
C ALA A 12 -3.97 1.55 3.22
N HIS A 13 -2.97 2.42 3.37
CA HIS A 13 -1.84 2.24 4.29
C HIS A 13 -2.34 2.09 5.74
N GLU A 14 -3.06 3.09 6.23
CA GLU A 14 -3.53 3.13 7.62
C GLU A 14 -4.54 2.02 7.92
N LEU A 15 -5.37 1.63 6.93
CA LEU A 15 -6.34 0.55 7.10
C LEU A 15 -5.66 -0.79 7.33
N GLU A 16 -4.56 -1.05 6.62
CA GLU A 16 -3.83 -2.31 6.73
C GLU A 16 -3.12 -2.43 8.09
N GLU A 17 -2.56 -1.33 8.58
CA GLU A 17 -1.96 -1.21 9.90
C GLU A 17 -3.03 -1.40 11.00
N ALA A 18 -4.13 -0.64 10.92
CA ALA A 18 -5.24 -0.77 11.88
C ALA A 18 -5.90 -2.16 11.86
N THR A 19 -5.86 -2.87 10.73
CA THR A 19 -6.38 -4.24 10.64
C THR A 19 -5.45 -5.24 11.34
N THR A 20 -4.13 -5.02 11.30
CA THR A 20 -3.15 -5.91 11.93
C THR A 20 -2.90 -5.60 13.40
N ASP A 21 -2.90 -4.33 13.79
CA ASP A 21 -2.67 -3.87 15.17
C ASP A 21 -3.50 -2.63 15.52
N PRO A 22 -4.81 -2.79 15.78
CA PRO A 22 -5.67 -1.66 16.13
C PRO A 22 -5.31 -1.00 17.48
N ASP A 23 -4.59 -1.71 18.36
CA ASP A 23 -4.26 -1.27 19.72
C ASP A 23 -2.81 -0.77 19.85
N LEU A 24 -2.03 -0.78 18.76
CA LEU A 24 -0.63 -0.34 18.69
C LEU A 24 0.28 -1.07 19.71
N ASN A 25 0.06 -2.37 19.92
CA ASN A 25 0.79 -3.17 20.89
C ASN A 25 1.40 -4.48 20.34
N ALA A 26 1.28 -4.75 19.03
CA ALA A 26 1.77 -5.96 18.38
C ALA A 26 2.07 -5.76 16.88
N TRP A 27 2.55 -6.80 16.18
CA TRP A 27 2.66 -6.83 14.70
C TRP A 27 3.54 -5.77 14.00
N TYR A 28 4.31 -4.97 14.75
CA TYR A 28 5.42 -4.16 14.24
C TYR A 28 6.79 -4.85 14.46
N ASP A 29 7.83 -4.37 13.78
CA ASP A 29 9.20 -4.88 13.98
C ASP A 29 9.98 -4.19 15.11
N VAL A 30 11.22 -4.61 15.35
CA VAL A 30 12.07 -4.03 16.41
C VAL A 30 12.38 -2.53 16.23
N ARG A 31 12.07 -1.95 15.06
CA ARG A 31 12.22 -0.53 14.75
C ARG A 31 10.88 0.22 14.85
N GLY A 32 9.79 -0.49 15.14
CA GLY A 32 8.43 0.05 15.26
C GLY A 32 7.69 0.15 13.94
N TYR A 33 8.16 -0.48 12.86
CA TYR A 33 7.46 -0.41 11.58
C TYR A 33 6.44 -1.53 11.42
N GLU A 34 5.22 -1.16 11.06
CA GLU A 34 4.13 -2.06 10.71
C GLU A 34 4.26 -2.62 9.27
N ASN A 35 3.25 -3.35 8.80
CA ASN A 35 3.25 -3.99 7.49
C ASN A 35 3.23 -2.98 6.32
N ALA A 36 2.46 -1.90 6.43
CA ALA A 36 2.37 -0.89 5.38
C ALA A 36 3.59 0.06 5.43
N ASP A 37 4.01 0.49 6.62
CA ASP A 37 5.26 1.25 6.88
C ASP A 37 6.49 0.71 6.15
N LYS A 38 6.72 -0.60 6.26
CA LYS A 38 7.90 -1.26 5.65
C LYS A 38 7.97 -1.11 4.14
N CYS A 39 6.84 -0.85 3.50
CA CYS A 39 6.70 -0.74 2.05
C CYS A 39 6.13 0.61 1.60
N ALA A 40 6.09 1.58 2.52
CA ALA A 40 5.65 2.94 2.27
C ALA A 40 6.37 3.52 1.06
N TRP A 41 5.61 4.25 0.25
CA TRP A 41 6.02 4.91 -0.98
C TRP A 41 6.51 3.97 -2.09
N THR A 42 6.30 2.68 -1.95
CA THR A 42 6.62 1.70 -3.00
C THR A 42 5.36 1.23 -3.71
N PHE A 43 5.32 1.37 -5.03
CA PHE A 43 4.12 1.10 -5.84
C PHE A 43 4.24 -0.13 -6.76
N GLY A 44 5.41 -0.74 -6.83
CA GLY A 44 5.68 -1.88 -7.72
C GLY A 44 5.54 -1.51 -9.20
N THR A 45 5.02 -2.44 -10.01
CA THR A 45 4.76 -2.19 -11.43
C THR A 45 3.55 -1.27 -11.61
N THR A 46 3.73 -0.22 -12.39
CA THR A 46 2.69 0.77 -12.71
C THR A 46 2.38 0.76 -14.21
N TYR A 47 1.26 1.39 -14.58
CA TYR A 47 0.86 1.65 -15.96
C TYR A 47 0.32 3.08 -16.10
N ALA A 48 0.37 3.59 -17.32
CA ALA A 48 -0.24 4.88 -17.66
C ALA A 48 -1.74 4.67 -17.94
N THR A 49 -2.57 5.51 -17.35
CA THR A 49 -4.02 5.56 -17.63
C THR A 49 -4.28 6.36 -18.89
N ALA A 50 -5.49 6.26 -19.45
CA ALA A 50 -5.89 6.98 -20.67
C ALA A 50 -5.78 8.51 -20.56
N ASN A 51 -5.85 9.07 -19.35
CA ASN A 51 -5.70 10.49 -19.09
C ASN A 51 -4.25 10.91 -18.72
N GLY A 52 -3.28 10.01 -18.89
CA GLY A 52 -1.86 10.26 -18.62
C GLY A 52 -1.46 10.21 -17.15
N SER A 53 -2.34 9.78 -16.24
CA SER A 53 -1.98 9.53 -14.84
C SER A 53 -1.27 8.18 -14.69
N THR A 54 -0.66 7.94 -13.54
CA THR A 54 -0.03 6.66 -13.20
C THR A 54 -0.91 5.88 -12.26
N ALA A 55 -1.10 4.58 -12.51
CA ALA A 55 -1.85 3.68 -11.66
C ALA A 55 -1.14 2.33 -11.52
N ASN A 56 -1.50 1.53 -10.53
CA ASN A 56 -1.03 0.16 -10.38
C ASN A 56 -2.14 -0.84 -10.09
N MET A 57 -3.40 -0.39 -10.08
CA MET A 57 -4.57 -1.26 -9.92
C MET A 57 -5.82 -0.66 -10.56
N HIS A 58 -6.62 -1.54 -11.15
CA HIS A 58 -7.92 -1.21 -11.72
C HIS A 58 -8.99 -1.95 -10.93
N LEU A 59 -9.88 -1.20 -10.25
CA LEU A 59 -11.00 -1.76 -9.49
C LEU A 59 -12.31 -1.18 -10.02
N GLY A 60 -13.19 -2.06 -10.51
CA GLY A 60 -14.45 -1.67 -11.11
C GLY A 60 -14.23 -0.79 -12.35
N THR A 61 -14.56 0.49 -12.25
CA THR A 61 -14.40 1.48 -13.33
C THR A 61 -13.31 2.52 -13.04
N ARG A 62 -12.48 2.29 -12.02
CA ARG A 62 -11.51 3.27 -11.54
C ARG A 62 -10.10 2.69 -11.47
N ASP A 63 -9.14 3.52 -11.83
CA ASP A 63 -7.72 3.28 -11.64
C ASP A 63 -7.24 3.94 -10.34
N PHE A 64 -6.39 3.24 -9.60
CA PHE A 64 -5.77 3.74 -8.38
C PHE A 64 -4.26 3.51 -8.40
N LEU A 65 -3.56 4.33 -7.63
CA LEU A 65 -2.15 4.18 -7.32
C LEU A 65 -2.02 3.95 -5.82
N ILE A 66 -1.85 2.71 -5.42
CA ILE A 66 -1.83 2.31 -4.00
C ILE A 66 -0.48 1.72 -3.62
N GLN A 67 0.02 2.07 -2.44
CA GLN A 67 1.27 1.52 -1.90
C GLN A 67 1.17 0.00 -1.71
N ARG A 68 2.32 -0.68 -1.74
CA ARG A 68 2.42 -2.12 -1.47
C ARG A 68 2.51 -2.37 0.03
N ASN A 69 2.21 -3.59 0.45
CA ASN A 69 2.41 -4.04 1.82
C ASN A 69 3.58 -5.02 1.92
N TRP A 70 4.11 -5.14 3.14
CA TRP A 70 5.09 -6.15 3.47
C TRP A 70 4.48 -7.54 3.50
N VAL A 71 5.04 -8.46 2.71
CA VAL A 71 4.72 -9.88 2.76
C VAL A 71 5.79 -10.59 3.58
N ASN A 72 5.38 -11.22 4.68
CA ASN A 72 6.26 -11.98 5.56
C ASN A 72 6.49 -13.41 5.02
N ALA A 73 7.06 -13.51 3.81
CA ALA A 73 7.41 -14.78 3.18
C ALA A 73 8.75 -14.64 2.44
N ALA A 74 9.47 -15.75 2.26
CA ALA A 74 10.72 -15.81 1.48
C ALA A 74 11.79 -14.76 1.89
N GLY A 75 11.92 -14.46 3.19
CA GLY A 75 12.84 -13.44 3.69
C GLY A 75 12.31 -12.00 3.63
N GLY A 76 11.10 -11.82 3.09
CA GLY A 76 10.34 -10.58 3.16
C GLY A 76 10.47 -9.70 1.93
N TYR A 77 9.34 -9.20 1.43
CA TYR A 77 9.30 -8.35 0.25
C TYR A 77 8.03 -7.51 0.19
N CYS A 78 8.06 -6.44 -0.61
CA CYS A 78 6.90 -5.58 -0.83
C CYS A 78 6.10 -6.06 -2.04
N ALA A 79 4.81 -6.33 -1.83
CA ALA A 79 3.88 -6.72 -2.89
C ALA A 79 2.48 -6.14 -2.68
N LYS A 80 1.76 -5.99 -3.78
CA LYS A 80 0.33 -5.62 -3.77
C LYS A 80 -0.57 -6.88 -3.78
N SER A 81 -0.05 -8.00 -4.29
CA SER A 81 -0.71 -9.30 -4.37
C SER A 81 0.34 -10.39 -4.34
N TYR A 82 0.00 -11.56 -3.79
CA TYR A 82 0.86 -12.74 -3.67
C TYR A 82 0.20 -13.97 -4.29
#